data_AF-A0AAW6RBD1-F1
#
_entry.id   AF-A0AAW6RBD1-F1
#
_cell.length_a   1.000
_cell.length_b   1.000
_cell.length_c   1.000
_cell.angle_alpha   90.00
_cell.angle_beta   90.00
_cell.angle_gamma   90.00
#
_symmetry.space_group_name_H-M   'P 1'
#
loop_
_entity.id
_entity.type
_entity.pdbx_description
1 polymer ?
#
loop_
_entity_poly.entity_id
_entity_poly.type
_entity_poly.pdbx_seq_one_letter_code
_entity_poly.pdbx_strand_id
1 'polypeptide(L)' 'MYNSVVVGLSNARVEATNTHLRALTKRAYGFHSPEALIAMSTLTRGGACPALPHQ' A
#
# COMPACT_ATOMS: atom_id res chain seq x y z
N MET A 1 -4.37 -19.26 -2.40
CA MET A 1 -5.40 -20.32 -2.23
C MET A 1 -5.30 -21.08 -0.90
N TYR A 2 -4.12 -21.14 -0.25
CA TYR A 2 -3.95 -21.80 1.05
C TYR A 2 -4.70 -21.13 2.21
N ASN A 3 -4.59 -19.80 2.37
CA ASN A 3 -5.19 -19.08 3.51
C ASN A 3 -6.74 -19.13 3.59
N SER A 4 -7.45 -19.06 2.45
CA SER A 4 -8.93 -19.08 2.47
C SER A 4 -9.51 -20.47 2.72
N VAL A 5 -8.75 -21.52 2.35
CA VAL A 5 -9.16 -22.92 2.53
C VAL A 5 -8.83 -23.39 3.94
N VAL A 6 -7.74 -22.89 4.55
CA VAL A 6 -7.26 -23.35 5.87
C VAL A 6 -7.81 -22.51 7.02
N VAL A 7 -8.00 -21.19 6.86
CA VAL A 7 -8.28 -20.29 8.00
C VAL A 7 -9.64 -19.58 7.88
N GLY A 8 -10.40 -19.80 6.79
CA GLY A 8 -11.71 -19.18 6.56
C GLY A 8 -11.72 -17.65 6.49
N LEU A 9 -10.56 -17.00 6.60
CA LEU A 9 -10.42 -15.56 6.53
C LEU A 9 -10.32 -15.11 5.07
N SER A 10 -11.14 -14.11 4.73
CA SER A 10 -11.08 -13.44 3.44
C SER A 10 -9.73 -12.72 3.28
N ASN A 11 -8.89 -13.23 2.39
CA ASN A 11 -7.65 -12.57 1.98
C ASN A 11 -7.90 -11.26 1.20
N ALA A 12 -9.15 -10.88 0.92
CA ALA A 12 -9.48 -9.73 0.07
C ALA A 12 -8.82 -8.42 0.50
N ARG A 13 -8.74 -8.14 1.82
CA ARG A 13 -8.08 -6.93 2.33
C ARG A 13 -6.57 -6.91 2.07
N VAL A 14 -5.91 -8.06 2.26
CA VAL A 14 -4.48 -8.21 2.05
C VAL A 14 -4.17 -8.16 0.55
N GLU A 15 -4.94 -8.88 -0.27
CA GLU A 15 -4.79 -8.91 -1.73
C GLU A 15 -5.04 -7.53 -2.36
N ALA A 16 -6.06 -6.80 -1.90
CA ALA A 16 -6.28 -5.41 -2.30
C ALA A 16 -5.07 -4.54 -1.97
N THR A 17 -4.47 -4.72 -0.79
CA THR A 17 -3.26 -3.97 -0.39
C THR A 17 -2.07 -4.33 -1.27
N ASN A 18 -1.83 -5.61 -1.53
CA ASN A 18 -0.77 -6.09 -2.41
C ASN A 18 -0.92 -5.58 -3.85
N THR A 19 -2.15 -5.49 -4.34
CA THR A 19 -2.46 -4.96 -5.67
C THR A 19 -2.11 -3.48 -5.78
N HIS A 20 -2.49 -2.69 -4.78
CA HIS A 20 -2.16 -1.26 -4.72
C HIS A 20 -0.65 -1.03 -4.64
N LEU A 21 0.07 -1.79 -3.81
CA LEU A 21 1.53 -1.70 -3.72
C LEU A 21 2.19 -2.03 -5.05
N ARG A 22 1.76 -3.08 -5.74
CA ARG A 22 2.31 -3.48 -7.05
C ARG A 22 2.09 -2.42 -8.13
N ALA A 23 0.93 -1.77 -8.12
CA ALA A 23 0.67 -0.62 -9.01
C ALA A 23 1.57 0.58 -8.68
N LEU A 24 1.81 0.85 -7.40
CA LEU A 24 2.67 1.94 -6.95
C LEU A 24 4.14 1.69 -7.28
N THR A 25 4.63 0.46 -7.10
CA THR A 25 5.97 0.03 -7.53
C THR A 25 6.15 0.23 -9.03
N LYS A 26 5.13 -0.09 -9.84
CA LYS A 26 5.20 0.14 -11.29
C LYS A 26 5.28 1.61 -11.66
N ARG A 27 4.60 2.50 -10.91
CA ARG A 27 4.71 3.96 -11.07
C ARG A 27 6.06 4.51 -10.59
N ALA A 28 6.72 3.84 -9.65
CA ALA A 28 8.02 4.23 -9.13
C ALA A 28 9.20 3.75 -10.00
N TYR A 29 8.96 3.02 -11.10
CA TYR A 29 10.03 2.72 -12.05
C TYR A 29 10.60 4.02 -12.63
N GLY A 30 11.91 4.23 -12.44
CA GLY A 30 12.61 5.47 -12.80
C GLY A 30 12.80 6.44 -11.63
N PHE A 31 12.35 6.09 -10.41
CA PHE A 31 12.66 6.90 -9.23
C PHE A 31 14.14 6.80 -8.89
N HIS A 32 14.73 7.93 -8.52
CA HIS A 32 16.14 8.02 -8.14
C HIS A 32 16.43 7.42 -6.76
N SER A 33 15.40 7.17 -5.94
CA SER A 33 15.58 6.56 -4.62
C SER A 33 14.35 5.76 -4.15
N PRO A 34 14.56 4.72 -3.30
CA PRO A 34 13.49 3.89 -2.77
C PRO A 34 12.58 4.62 -1.75
N GLU A 35 13.07 5.68 -1.11
CA GLU A 35 12.33 6.48 -0.13
C GLU A 35 11.08 7.11 -0.75
N ALA A 36 11.15 7.50 -2.03
CA ALA A 36 10.00 8.06 -2.75
C ALA A 36 8.87 7.04 -2.94
N LEU A 37 9.19 5.74 -3.15
CA LEU A 37 8.18 4.69 -3.18
C LEU A 37 7.57 4.45 -1.79
N ILE A 38 8.39 4.44 -0.74
CA ILE A 38 7.94 4.29 0.65
C ILE A 38 6.98 5.42 1.00
N ALA A 39 7.35 6.68 0.74
CA ALA A 39 6.51 7.84 1.00
C ALA A 39 5.16 7.76 0.27
N MET A 40 5.14 7.41 -1.02
CA MET A 40 3.88 7.23 -1.75
C MET A 40 3.02 6.12 -1.14
N SER A 41 3.63 5.02 -0.70
CA SER A 41 2.91 3.89 -0.11
C SER A 41 2.30 4.28 1.24
N THR A 42 3.03 5.04 2.06
CA THR A 42 2.57 5.57 3.33
C THR A 42 1.46 6.61 3.16
N LEU A 43 1.53 7.47 2.14
CA LEU A 43 0.45 8.41 1.83
C LEU A 43 -0.82 7.70 1.34
N THR A 44 -0.68 6.69 0.48
CA THR A 44 -1.83 6.01 -0.13
C THR A 44 -2.47 5.00 0.82
N ARG A 45 -1.69 4.34 1.68
CA ARG A 45 -2.11 3.19 2.50
C ARG A 45 -1.72 3.26 3.98
N GLY A 46 -0.84 4.18 4.37
CA GLY A 46 -0.28 4.25 5.73
C GLY A 46 -1.17 4.94 6.76
N GLY A 47 -2.41 5.32 6.42
CA GLY A 47 -3.35 5.92 7.37
C GLY A 47 -2.89 7.27 7.94
N ALA A 48 -1.90 7.91 7.31
CA ALA A 48 -1.45 9.23 7.71
C ALA A 48 -2.59 10.23 7.46
N CYS A 49 -3.18 10.74 8.53
CA CYS A 49 -4.01 11.94 8.52
C CYS A 49 -3.08 13.12 8.90
N PRO A 50 -2.36 13.73 7.94
CA PRO A 50 -1.61 14.93 8.25
C PRO A 50 -2.57 16.01 8.77
N ALA A 51 -2.25 16.64 9.90
CA ALA A 51 -3.04 17.74 10.43
C ALA A 51 -3.09 18.86 9.39
N LEU A 52 -4.29 19.36 9.08
CA LEU A 52 -4.44 20.46 8.13
C LEU A 52 -3.78 21.74 8.70
N PRO A 53 -3.03 22.51 7.89
CA PRO A 53 -2.22 23.65 8.36
C PRO A 53 -3.04 24.91 8.74
N HIS A 54 -4.29 24.76 9.19
CA HIS A 54 -5.21 25.87 9.47
C HIS A 54 -6.04 25.69 10.76
N GLN A 55 -5.44 25.19 11.85
CA GLN A 55 -6.05 25.32 13.19
C GLN A 55 -5.41 26.48 13.97
#